data_AF-A0A484BEK3-F1
#
_entry.id   AF-A0A484BEK3-F1
#
_cell.length_a   1.000
_cell.length_b   1.000
_cell.length_c   1.000
_cell.angle_alpha   90.00
_cell.angle_beta   90.00
_cell.angle_gamma   90.00
#
_symmetry.space_group_name_H-M   'P 1'
#
loop_
_entity.id
_entity.type
_entity.pdbx_description
1 polymer ?
#
loop_
_entity_poly.entity_id
_entity_poly.type
_entity_poly.pdbx_seq_one_letter_code
_entity_poly.pdbx_strand_id
1 'polypeptide(L)'
;MRSLFLVLIALLGCSLSSGRILFDDELRELTEFLRLQMQCGYPAKGVPILAPAQLPYKEVDVQADAFSGRGNFTNISIVGLDSFEFSQLQWNNIFHTIKFDVSIPSIRLKAENYKFDLTRFLGATASKKCNGVFDVELINFRANGSFVLRPSSLTNGLHITRWNVDWQLGKAISQITGIGSKYLEKLINFILQDFLQLLINDNPEEISQFMEQLLVAPLNAVFGNVAWYEITAIILGLVNGVLPVEPIC
;
A
#
# COMPACT_ATOMS: atom_id res chain seq x y z
N MET A 1 27.71 27.12 -34.81
CA MET A 1 26.76 26.01 -34.64
C MET A 1 26.81 25.33 -33.26
N ARG A 2 27.96 25.20 -32.58
CA ARG A 2 28.05 24.57 -31.23
C ARG A 2 27.43 25.38 -30.07
N SER A 3 27.38 26.72 -30.17
CA SER A 3 26.81 27.57 -29.11
C SER A 3 25.28 27.65 -29.10
N LEU A 4 24.62 27.35 -30.22
CA LEU A 4 23.15 27.37 -30.33
C LEU A 4 22.50 26.13 -29.71
N PHE A 5 23.19 24.99 -29.73
CA PHE A 5 22.75 23.74 -29.09
C PHE A 5 22.75 23.82 -27.55
N LEU A 6 23.74 24.50 -26.96
CA LEU A 6 23.82 24.65 -25.49
C LEU A 6 22.73 25.58 -24.94
N VAL A 7 22.37 26.62 -25.68
CA VAL A 7 21.28 27.54 -25.31
C VAL A 7 19.91 26.87 -25.45
N LEU A 8 19.71 26.01 -26.46
CA LEU A 8 18.48 25.23 -26.62
C LEU A 8 18.32 24.19 -25.49
N ILE A 9 19.41 23.53 -25.07
CA ILE A 9 19.41 22.57 -23.94
C ILE A 9 19.15 23.29 -22.60
N ALA A 10 19.70 24.49 -22.40
CA ALA A 10 19.45 25.29 -21.19
C ALA A 10 18.01 25.83 -21.13
N LEU A 11 17.43 26.24 -22.26
CA LEU A 11 16.03 26.71 -22.35
C LEU A 11 15.01 25.56 -22.23
N LEU A 12 15.33 24.37 -22.76
CA LEU A 12 14.56 23.15 -22.51
C LEU A 12 14.70 22.69 -21.05
N GLY A 13 15.87 22.86 -20.43
CA GLY A 13 16.09 22.52 -19.01
C GLY A 13 15.26 23.35 -18.04
N CYS A 14 15.09 24.66 -18.30
CA CYS A 14 14.27 25.54 -17.46
C CYS A 14 12.77 25.25 -17.58
N SER A 15 12.24 25.02 -18.79
CA SER A 15 10.81 24.72 -18.97
C SER A 15 10.42 23.32 -18.48
N LEU A 16 11.33 22.34 -18.58
CA LEU A 16 11.15 21.02 -17.96
C LEU A 16 11.09 21.10 -16.43
N SER A 17 11.82 22.03 -15.80
CA SER A 17 11.80 22.17 -14.33
C SER A 17 10.46 22.71 -13.82
N SER A 18 9.92 23.75 -14.47
CA SER A 18 8.62 24.32 -14.09
C SER A 18 7.46 23.37 -14.39
N GLY A 19 7.51 22.64 -15.52
CA GLY A 19 6.51 21.62 -15.83
C GLY A 19 6.52 20.46 -14.84
N ARG A 20 7.70 20.02 -14.38
CA ARG A 20 7.80 18.97 -13.35
C ARG A 20 7.18 19.39 -12.02
N ILE A 21 7.47 20.60 -11.55
CA ILE A 21 6.89 21.12 -10.29
C ILE A 21 5.36 21.15 -10.37
N LEU A 22 4.80 21.60 -11.51
CA LEU A 22 3.35 21.61 -11.72
C LEU A 22 2.74 20.19 -11.67
N PHE A 23 3.36 19.21 -12.33
CA PHE A 23 2.86 17.83 -12.34
C PHE A 23 2.92 17.18 -10.95
N ASP A 24 3.95 17.51 -10.17
CA ASP A 24 4.12 16.98 -8.82
C ASP A 24 3.04 17.54 -7.86
N ASP A 25 2.64 18.82 -8.03
CA ASP A 25 1.54 19.43 -7.27
C ASP A 25 0.17 18.82 -7.62
N GLU A 26 -0.16 18.65 -8.90
CA GLU A 26 -1.41 18.01 -9.34
C GLU A 26 -1.50 16.55 -8.86
N LEU A 27 -0.37 15.83 -8.91
CA LEU A 27 -0.30 14.47 -8.41
C LEU A 27 -0.51 14.41 -6.89
N ARG A 28 -0.02 15.42 -6.15
CA ARG A 28 -0.27 15.54 -4.71
C ARG A 28 -1.74 15.83 -4.41
N GLU A 29 -2.38 16.74 -5.14
CA GLU A 29 -3.83 17.00 -5.02
C GLU A 29 -4.66 15.75 -5.34
N LEU A 30 -4.30 15.00 -6.37
CA LEU A 30 -4.94 13.71 -6.67
C LEU A 30 -4.81 12.72 -5.51
N THR A 31 -3.63 12.61 -4.89
CA THR A 31 -3.46 11.71 -3.75
C THR A 31 -4.22 12.16 -2.50
N GLU A 32 -4.37 13.46 -2.28
CA GLU A 32 -5.20 14.02 -1.20
C GLU A 32 -6.67 13.72 -1.42
N PHE A 33 -7.15 13.87 -2.65
CA PHE A 33 -8.50 13.46 -3.00
C PHE A 33 -8.71 11.95 -2.77
N LEU A 34 -7.77 11.11 -3.19
CA LEU A 34 -7.83 9.66 -2.96
C LEU A 34 -7.85 9.33 -1.46
N ARG A 35 -7.07 10.05 -0.64
CA ARG A 35 -7.06 9.92 0.82
C ARG A 35 -8.45 10.15 1.41
N LEU A 36 -9.12 11.22 1.01
CA LEU A 36 -10.49 11.52 1.43
C LEU A 36 -11.49 10.47 0.92
N GLN A 37 -11.32 9.98 -0.32
CA GLN A 37 -12.14 8.92 -0.89
C GLN A 37 -12.03 7.59 -0.16
N MET A 38 -10.91 7.29 0.50
CA MET A 38 -10.76 6.03 1.25
C MET A 38 -11.77 5.92 2.41
N GLN A 39 -12.25 7.03 2.95
CA GLN A 39 -13.18 7.04 4.10
C GLN A 39 -14.60 6.65 3.73
N CYS A 40 -15.02 6.94 2.49
CA CYS A 40 -16.36 6.66 1.99
C CYS A 40 -16.41 5.58 0.90
N GLY A 41 -15.26 5.22 0.33
CA GLY A 41 -15.15 4.36 -0.84
C GLY A 41 -15.70 5.03 -2.11
N TYR A 42 -15.67 4.28 -3.21
CA TYR A 42 -16.30 4.67 -4.48
C TYR A 42 -16.91 3.44 -5.18
N PRO A 43 -18.12 3.00 -4.76
CA PRO A 43 -18.74 1.76 -5.23
C PRO A 43 -18.96 1.73 -6.75
N ALA A 44 -19.23 2.87 -7.38
CA ALA A 44 -19.44 2.99 -8.83
C ALA A 44 -18.21 2.57 -9.66
N LYS A 45 -17.01 2.61 -9.07
CA LYS A 45 -15.75 2.14 -9.69
C LYS A 45 -15.16 0.93 -8.99
N GLY A 46 -15.92 0.30 -8.09
CA GLY A 46 -15.49 -0.90 -7.35
C GLY A 46 -14.51 -0.65 -6.21
N VAL A 47 -14.37 0.59 -5.74
CA VAL A 47 -13.51 0.93 -4.60
C VAL A 47 -14.33 0.79 -3.31
N PRO A 48 -13.99 -0.11 -2.39
CA PRO A 48 -14.67 -0.22 -1.10
C PRO A 48 -14.22 0.89 -0.14
N ILE A 49 -14.85 0.97 1.04
CA ILE A 49 -14.31 1.78 2.15
C ILE A 49 -12.98 1.15 2.59
N LEU A 50 -11.93 1.96 2.66
CA LEU A 50 -10.57 1.55 2.99
C LEU A 50 -10.06 2.15 4.31
N ALA A 51 -10.73 3.17 4.85
CA ALA A 51 -10.34 3.84 6.09
C ALA A 51 -11.56 4.15 6.99
N PRO A 52 -11.89 3.29 7.98
CA PRO A 52 -11.28 1.99 8.24
C PRO A 52 -11.77 0.92 7.25
N ALA A 53 -10.87 0.07 6.76
CA ALA A 53 -11.27 -1.10 5.99
C ALA A 53 -11.87 -2.13 6.95
N GLN A 54 -13.05 -2.64 6.63
CA GLN A 54 -13.76 -3.61 7.46
C GLN A 54 -13.97 -4.91 6.67
N LEU A 55 -13.57 -6.04 7.25
CA LEU A 55 -13.86 -7.36 6.71
C LEU A 55 -14.58 -8.20 7.76
N PRO A 56 -15.81 -8.67 7.51
CA PRO A 56 -16.58 -9.41 8.50
C PRO A 56 -15.95 -10.77 8.82
N TYR A 57 -15.30 -11.40 7.82
CA TYR A 57 -14.73 -12.73 7.95
C TYR A 57 -13.57 -12.94 6.99
N LYS A 58 -12.51 -13.62 7.45
CA LYS A 58 -11.42 -14.10 6.62
C LYS A 58 -10.93 -15.45 7.12
N GLU A 59 -10.91 -16.44 6.25
CA GLU A 59 -10.16 -17.68 6.46
C GLU A 59 -8.72 -17.52 6.00
N VAL A 60 -7.82 -18.11 6.77
CA VAL A 60 -6.39 -18.13 6.50
C VAL A 60 -5.90 -19.57 6.64
N ASP A 61 -5.19 -20.03 5.62
CA ASP A 61 -4.47 -21.30 5.61
C ASP A 61 -3.01 -21.00 5.32
N VAL A 62 -2.14 -21.21 6.31
CA VAL A 62 -0.70 -20.99 6.21
C VAL A 62 -0.01 -22.33 6.17
N GLN A 63 0.77 -22.56 5.12
CA GLN A 63 1.59 -23.76 4.94
C GLN A 63 3.03 -23.32 4.69
N ALA A 64 3.85 -23.25 5.74
CA ALA A 64 5.28 -23.02 5.65
C ALA A 64 6.06 -24.05 6.48
N ASP A 65 7.34 -24.23 6.16
CA ASP A 65 8.20 -25.22 6.80
C ASP A 65 8.35 -24.98 8.31
N ALA A 66 8.50 -23.72 8.71
CA ALA A 66 8.62 -23.34 10.11
C ALA A 66 7.25 -23.17 10.80
N PHE A 67 6.21 -22.78 10.07
CA PHE A 67 4.91 -22.42 10.63
C PHE A 67 3.78 -22.90 9.73
N SER A 68 2.85 -23.69 10.28
CA SER A 68 1.65 -24.09 9.54
C SER A 68 0.43 -24.10 10.44
N GLY A 69 -0.72 -23.80 9.87
CA GLY A 69 -1.99 -23.82 10.56
C GLY A 69 -3.10 -23.20 9.74
N ARG A 70 -4.33 -23.45 10.20
CA ARG A 70 -5.53 -22.90 9.57
C ARG A 70 -6.38 -22.22 10.61
N GLY A 71 -6.97 -21.10 10.24
CA GLY A 71 -7.87 -20.39 11.12
C GLY A 71 -8.80 -19.43 10.41
N ASN A 72 -9.62 -18.77 11.21
CA ASN A 72 -10.47 -17.70 10.76
C ASN A 72 -10.39 -16.49 11.70
N PHE A 73 -10.67 -15.34 11.11
CA PHE A 73 -10.70 -14.04 11.76
C PHE A 73 -12.06 -13.42 11.47
N THR A 74 -12.70 -12.85 12.48
CA THR A 74 -13.99 -12.17 12.37
C THR A 74 -13.88 -10.71 12.79
N ASN A 75 -14.70 -9.86 12.18
CA ASN A 75 -14.74 -8.42 12.46
C ASN A 75 -13.33 -7.80 12.39
N ILE A 76 -12.67 -8.02 11.25
CA ILE A 76 -11.35 -7.48 10.98
C ILE A 76 -11.51 -6.01 10.64
N SER A 77 -10.74 -5.16 11.31
CA SER A 77 -10.62 -3.74 11.00
C SER A 77 -9.17 -3.39 10.70
N ILE A 78 -8.97 -2.59 9.66
CA ILE A 78 -7.68 -2.00 9.31
C ILE A 78 -7.83 -0.49 9.39
N VAL A 79 -7.06 0.14 10.27
CA VAL A 79 -7.12 1.57 10.55
C VAL A 79 -5.78 2.22 10.21
N GLY A 80 -5.82 3.46 9.70
CA GLY A 80 -4.63 4.27 9.44
C GLY A 80 -4.13 4.23 8.01
N LEU A 81 -4.79 3.51 7.10
CA LEU A 81 -4.42 3.48 5.68
C LEU A 81 -4.53 4.84 4.99
N ASP A 82 -5.36 5.76 5.50
CA ASP A 82 -5.52 7.14 5.02
C ASP A 82 -4.59 8.15 5.73
N SER A 83 -3.69 7.69 6.60
CA SER A 83 -2.74 8.56 7.32
C SER A 83 -1.40 8.73 6.60
N PHE A 84 -1.32 8.35 5.33
CA PHE A 84 -0.08 8.40 4.57
C PHE A 84 0.39 9.84 4.30
N GLU A 85 1.70 10.02 4.27
CA GLU A 85 2.37 11.28 3.92
C GLU A 85 3.47 11.01 2.90
N PHE A 86 3.46 11.77 1.80
CA PHE A 86 4.50 11.70 0.78
C PHE A 86 5.63 12.68 1.09
N SER A 87 6.85 12.17 1.25
CA SER A 87 8.07 13.00 1.26
C SER A 87 8.62 13.24 -0.15
N GLN A 88 8.30 12.34 -1.08
CA GLN A 88 8.54 12.49 -2.51
C GLN A 88 7.35 11.92 -3.28
N LEU A 89 6.90 12.63 -4.31
CA LEU A 89 5.91 12.15 -5.26
C LEU A 89 6.15 12.83 -6.60
N GLN A 90 6.54 12.07 -7.61
CA GLN A 90 7.02 12.62 -8.88
C GLN A 90 6.54 11.83 -10.08
N TRP A 91 6.10 12.56 -11.12
CA TRP A 91 5.73 11.98 -12.40
C TRP A 91 6.83 12.12 -13.46
N ASN A 92 7.20 11.00 -14.08
CA ASN A 92 8.02 11.01 -15.29
C ASN A 92 7.14 10.73 -16.51
N ASN A 93 6.84 11.79 -17.27
CA ASN A 93 6.01 11.74 -18.47
C ASN A 93 6.61 10.93 -19.63
N ILE A 94 7.94 10.80 -19.73
CA ILE A 94 8.60 10.04 -20.81
C ILE A 94 8.49 8.53 -20.53
N PHE A 95 8.71 8.13 -19.28
CA PHE A 95 8.71 6.72 -18.89
C PHE A 95 7.38 6.24 -18.30
N HIS A 96 6.40 7.13 -18.15
CA HIS A 96 5.13 6.92 -17.46
C HIS A 96 5.32 6.29 -16.08
N THR A 97 6.30 6.83 -15.35
CA THR A 97 6.74 6.29 -14.06
C THR A 97 6.36 7.24 -12.96
N ILE A 98 5.68 6.75 -11.93
CA ILE A 98 5.51 7.46 -10.67
C ILE A 98 6.64 7.02 -9.74
N LYS A 99 7.42 7.98 -9.23
CA LYS A 99 8.40 7.77 -8.17
C LYS A 99 7.85 8.35 -6.89
N PHE A 100 7.98 7.62 -5.79
CA PHE A 100 7.37 8.04 -4.54
C PHE A 100 8.20 7.59 -3.34
N ASP A 101 8.04 8.33 -2.25
CA ASP A 101 8.51 8.00 -0.93
C ASP A 101 7.41 8.37 0.04
N VAL A 102 6.69 7.36 0.53
CA VAL A 102 5.50 7.51 1.35
C VAL A 102 5.71 6.83 2.70
N SER A 103 5.29 7.51 3.76
CA SER A 103 5.28 6.96 5.12
C SER A 103 3.88 6.95 5.68
N ILE A 104 3.52 5.86 6.36
CA ILE A 104 2.29 5.70 7.10
C ILE A 104 2.66 5.62 8.59
N PRO A 105 2.28 6.61 9.41
CA PRO A 105 2.67 6.68 10.81
C PRO A 105 2.22 5.45 11.63
N SER A 106 0.99 4.99 11.41
CA SER A 106 0.45 3.79 12.04
C SER A 106 -0.55 3.08 11.14
N ILE A 107 -0.39 1.76 11.00
CA ILE A 107 -1.39 0.86 10.44
C ILE A 107 -1.75 -0.16 11.50
N ARG A 108 -3.00 -0.20 11.92
CA ARG A 108 -3.46 -1.13 12.95
C ARG A 108 -4.45 -2.13 12.37
N LEU A 109 -4.09 -3.41 12.46
CA LEU A 109 -4.91 -4.55 12.07
C LEU A 109 -5.47 -5.19 13.34
N LYS A 110 -6.79 -5.16 13.48
CA LYS A 110 -7.50 -5.82 14.59
C LYS A 110 -8.47 -6.85 14.06
N ALA A 111 -8.66 -7.93 14.79
CA ALA A 111 -9.83 -8.79 14.68
C ALA A 111 -10.39 -9.04 16.08
N GLU A 112 -11.69 -8.82 16.26
CA GLU A 112 -12.34 -9.00 17.57
C GLU A 112 -12.25 -10.45 18.04
N ASN A 113 -12.24 -11.40 17.11
CA ASN A 113 -12.04 -12.80 17.40
C ASN A 113 -11.26 -13.47 16.26
N TYR A 114 -10.28 -14.28 16.63
CA TYR A 114 -9.64 -15.24 15.74
C TYR A 114 -9.66 -16.63 16.37
N LYS A 115 -9.87 -17.65 15.54
CA LYS A 115 -9.65 -19.06 15.90
C LYS A 115 -8.61 -19.64 14.98
N PHE A 116 -7.51 -20.15 15.53
CA PHE A 116 -6.42 -20.69 14.73
C PHE A 116 -5.95 -22.03 15.28
N ASP A 117 -5.90 -23.04 14.44
CA ASP A 117 -5.31 -24.34 14.75
C ASP A 117 -3.87 -24.36 14.24
N LEU A 118 -2.93 -24.19 15.17
CA LEU A 118 -1.51 -24.21 14.90
C LEU A 118 -1.04 -25.66 14.83
N THR A 119 -0.64 -26.10 13.63
CA THR A 119 -0.21 -27.47 13.34
C THR A 119 1.32 -27.62 13.33
N ARG A 120 2.06 -26.52 13.12
CA ARG A 120 3.52 -26.49 13.22
C ARG A 120 4.01 -25.13 13.73
N PHE A 121 4.97 -25.15 14.65
CA PHE A 121 5.61 -23.96 15.17
C PHE A 121 7.12 -24.18 15.31
N LEU A 122 7.92 -23.32 14.68
CA LEU A 122 9.39 -23.43 14.60
C LEU A 122 9.86 -24.82 14.15
N GLY A 123 9.17 -25.41 13.16
CA GLY A 123 9.49 -26.72 12.60
C GLY A 123 9.00 -27.91 13.43
N ALA A 124 8.57 -27.70 14.69
CA ALA A 124 7.99 -28.75 15.51
C ALA A 124 6.49 -28.92 15.23
N THR A 125 6.04 -30.16 15.06
CA THR A 125 4.61 -30.46 15.00
C THR A 125 3.97 -30.07 16.32
N ALA A 126 2.99 -29.19 16.25
CA ALA A 126 2.18 -28.75 17.37
C ALA A 126 0.71 -29.03 17.04
N SER A 127 -0.14 -29.16 18.04
CA SER A 127 -1.59 -29.03 17.83
C SER A 127 -2.10 -28.12 18.92
N LYS A 128 -2.20 -26.84 18.59
CA LYS A 128 -2.62 -25.81 19.53
C LYS A 128 -3.73 -24.99 18.91
N LYS A 129 -4.93 -25.16 19.46
CA LYS A 129 -6.07 -24.30 19.18
C LYS A 129 -5.92 -23.01 19.96
N CYS A 130 -5.82 -21.90 19.24
CA CYS A 130 -5.81 -20.55 19.76
C CYS A 130 -7.19 -19.92 19.50
N ASN A 131 -7.68 -19.16 20.47
CA ASN A 131 -8.95 -18.46 20.37
C ASN A 131 -8.88 -17.18 21.20
N GLY A 132 -8.85 -16.03 20.54
CA GLY A 132 -8.69 -14.75 21.23
C GLY A 132 -8.81 -13.55 20.31
N VAL A 133 -8.22 -12.44 20.74
CA VAL A 133 -8.19 -11.17 20.00
C VAL A 133 -6.88 -11.05 19.23
N PHE A 134 -6.97 -10.61 17.98
CA PHE A 134 -5.80 -10.25 17.16
C PHE A 134 -5.67 -8.73 17.14
N ASP A 135 -4.50 -8.22 17.49
CA ASP A 135 -4.20 -6.78 17.46
C ASP A 135 -2.71 -6.60 17.16
N VAL A 136 -2.42 -6.11 15.96
CA VAL A 136 -1.07 -5.83 15.48
C VAL A 136 -1.06 -4.43 14.91
N GLU A 137 -0.08 -3.63 15.31
CA GLU A 137 0.12 -2.27 14.85
C GLU A 137 1.52 -2.12 14.25
N LEU A 138 1.58 -1.63 13.02
CA LEU A 138 2.80 -1.31 12.30
C LEU A 138 3.04 0.19 12.40
N ILE A 139 4.18 0.59 12.95
CA ILE A 139 4.54 1.99 13.19
C ILE A 139 5.65 2.41 12.23
N ASN A 140 5.47 3.58 11.62
CA ASN A 140 6.37 4.14 10.62
C ASN A 140 6.62 3.15 9.47
N PHE A 141 5.54 2.71 8.83
CA PHE A 141 5.62 1.83 7.66
C PHE A 141 5.84 2.68 6.42
N ARG A 142 6.96 2.48 5.73
CA ARG A 142 7.40 3.33 4.62
C ARG A 142 7.57 2.51 3.36
N ALA A 143 7.16 3.08 2.24
CA ALA A 143 7.42 2.57 0.91
C ALA A 143 8.20 3.61 0.10
N ASN A 144 9.37 3.23 -0.39
CA ASN A 144 10.14 4.04 -1.31
C ASN A 144 10.27 3.26 -2.62
N GLY A 145 9.94 3.89 -3.73
CA GLY A 145 10.16 3.24 -5.01
C GLY A 145 9.46 3.90 -6.17
N SER A 146 9.07 3.05 -7.11
CA SER A 146 8.42 3.50 -8.33
C SER A 146 7.57 2.40 -8.96
N PHE A 147 6.56 2.83 -9.72
CA PHE A 147 5.80 1.95 -10.59
C PHE A 147 5.53 2.59 -11.94
N VAL A 148 5.35 1.75 -12.96
CA VAL A 148 5.10 2.18 -14.34
C VAL A 148 3.64 1.93 -14.71
N LEU A 149 2.93 2.99 -15.06
CA LEU A 149 1.56 2.94 -15.57
C LEU A 149 1.56 2.82 -17.09
N ARG A 150 0.72 1.94 -17.63
CA ARG A 150 0.49 1.81 -19.07
C ARG A 150 -0.99 1.71 -19.40
N PRO A 151 -1.42 2.27 -20.54
CA PRO A 151 -2.77 2.03 -21.05
C PRO A 151 -2.92 0.56 -21.43
N SER A 152 -4.04 -0.04 -21.00
CA SER A 152 -4.44 -1.40 -21.35
C SER A 152 -4.97 -1.49 -22.78
N SER A 153 -5.52 -0.38 -23.30
CA SER A 153 -5.95 -0.24 -24.69
C SER A 153 -5.83 1.22 -25.15
N LEU A 154 -6.08 1.48 -26.44
CA LEU A 154 -6.05 2.84 -27.00
C LEU A 154 -7.09 3.79 -26.37
N THR A 155 -8.20 3.24 -25.85
CA THR A 155 -9.34 4.05 -25.38
C THR A 155 -9.60 3.93 -23.90
N ASN A 156 -9.26 2.80 -23.25
CA ASN A 156 -9.61 2.56 -21.85
C ASN A 156 -8.61 1.69 -21.08
N GLY A 157 -8.62 1.89 -19.76
CA GLY A 157 -7.99 1.06 -18.76
C GLY A 157 -6.53 1.39 -18.56
N LEU A 158 -6.12 1.43 -17.31
CA LEU A 158 -4.73 1.53 -16.89
C LEU A 158 -4.33 0.29 -16.12
N HIS A 159 -3.05 -0.01 -16.20
CA HIS A 159 -2.45 -1.06 -15.37
C HIS A 159 -1.01 -0.71 -15.03
N ILE A 160 -0.60 -1.20 -13.86
CA ILE A 160 0.78 -1.22 -13.42
C ILE A 160 1.48 -2.36 -14.17
N THR A 161 2.59 -2.03 -14.84
CA THR A 161 3.42 -3.01 -15.60
C THR A 161 4.75 -3.33 -14.93
N ARG A 162 5.22 -2.44 -14.07
CA ARG A 162 6.44 -2.65 -13.29
C ARG A 162 6.21 -2.08 -11.91
N TRP A 163 6.60 -2.85 -10.93
CA TRP A 163 6.56 -2.51 -9.51
C TRP A 163 7.98 -2.66 -8.98
N ASN A 164 8.54 -1.58 -8.45
CA ASN A 164 9.86 -1.60 -7.83
C ASN A 164 9.81 -0.76 -6.56
N VAL A 165 9.46 -1.40 -5.44
CA VAL A 165 9.17 -0.72 -4.19
C VAL A 165 9.86 -1.44 -3.05
N ASP A 166 10.70 -0.70 -2.34
CA ASP A 166 11.34 -1.13 -1.11
C ASP A 166 10.46 -0.72 0.07
N TRP A 167 10.28 -1.65 1.00
CA TRP A 167 9.45 -1.48 2.18
C TRP A 167 10.32 -1.42 3.43
N GLN A 168 9.95 -0.56 4.36
CA GLN A 168 10.63 -0.41 5.64
C GLN A 168 9.59 -0.33 6.75
N LEU A 169 9.88 -0.97 7.88
CA LEU A 169 9.07 -0.90 9.09
C LEU A 169 9.91 -0.37 10.25
N GLY A 170 9.47 0.73 10.86
CA GLY A 170 10.12 1.26 12.05
C GLY A 170 9.93 0.39 13.29
N LYS A 171 8.69 -0.02 13.58
CA LYS A 171 8.38 -0.89 14.72
C LYS A 171 7.07 -1.65 14.53
N ALA A 172 6.99 -2.88 15.05
CA ALA A 172 5.73 -3.57 15.25
C ALA A 172 5.33 -3.56 16.73
N ILE A 173 4.04 -3.48 17.02
CA ILE A 173 3.44 -3.72 18.33
C ILE A 173 2.43 -4.85 18.17
N SER A 174 2.49 -5.86 19.04
CA SER A 174 1.56 -7.00 19.00
C SER A 174 0.94 -7.23 20.37
N GLN A 175 -0.37 -7.43 20.40
CA GLN A 175 -1.18 -7.67 21.59
C GLN A 175 -2.16 -8.83 21.39
N ILE A 176 -1.70 -9.89 20.72
CA ILE A 176 -2.49 -11.09 20.47
C ILE A 176 -2.73 -11.83 21.79
N THR A 177 -3.95 -12.33 21.97
CA THR A 177 -4.40 -13.08 23.16
C THR A 177 -4.96 -14.44 22.78
N GLY A 178 -5.19 -15.32 23.74
CA GLY A 178 -5.85 -16.62 23.48
C GLY A 178 -4.92 -17.71 22.98
N ILE A 179 -3.60 -17.52 23.14
CA ILE A 179 -2.56 -18.50 22.79
C ILE A 179 -2.25 -19.43 23.99
N GLY A 180 -2.54 -18.99 25.21
CA GLY A 180 -2.32 -19.78 26.42
C GLY A 180 -2.25 -18.93 27.68
N SER A 181 -1.15 -19.05 28.43
CA SER A 181 -0.93 -18.24 29.64
C SER A 181 -0.46 -16.83 29.27
N LYS A 182 -0.68 -15.86 30.17
CA LYS A 182 -0.21 -14.47 30.00
C LYS A 182 1.31 -14.37 29.73
N TYR A 183 2.10 -15.29 30.29
CA TYR A 183 3.54 -15.34 30.03
C TYR A 183 3.84 -15.77 28.59
N LEU A 184 3.14 -16.79 28.09
CA LEU A 184 3.29 -17.25 26.71
C LEU A 184 2.82 -16.19 25.72
N GLU A 185 1.71 -15.50 26.00
CA GLU A 185 1.23 -14.39 25.17
C GLU A 185 2.26 -13.27 25.07
N LYS A 186 2.87 -12.85 26.19
CA LYS A 186 3.94 -11.84 26.17
C LYS A 186 5.13 -12.30 25.33
N LEU A 187 5.54 -13.56 25.46
CA LEU A 187 6.66 -14.11 24.69
C LEU A 187 6.36 -14.16 23.19
N ILE A 188 5.18 -14.65 22.79
CA ILE A 188 4.79 -14.71 21.38
C ILE A 188 4.62 -13.32 20.78
N ASN A 189 4.00 -12.39 21.51
CA ASN A 189 3.88 -11.01 21.04
C ASN A 189 5.25 -10.35 20.86
N PHE A 190 6.23 -10.63 21.73
CA PHE A 190 7.60 -10.15 21.56
C PHE A 190 8.27 -10.76 20.32
N ILE A 191 8.20 -12.09 20.17
CA ILE A 191 8.77 -12.80 19.01
C ILE A 191 8.14 -12.29 17.70
N LEU A 192 6.82 -12.09 17.66
CA LEU A 192 6.13 -11.61 16.46
C LEU A 192 6.54 -10.18 16.11
N GLN A 193 6.75 -9.30 17.10
CA GLN A 193 7.19 -7.93 16.86
C GLN A 193 8.60 -7.89 16.22
N ASP A 194 9.51 -8.70 16.73
CA ASP A 194 10.87 -8.80 16.18
C ASP A 194 10.86 -9.47 14.81
N PHE A 195 10.09 -10.56 14.66
CA PHE A 195 9.94 -11.27 13.39
C PHE A 195 9.40 -10.36 12.29
N LEU A 196 8.37 -9.55 12.55
CA LEU A 196 7.82 -8.64 11.54
C LEU A 196 8.84 -7.57 11.10
N GLN A 197 9.64 -7.04 12.03
CA GLN A 197 10.69 -6.07 11.71
C GLN A 197 11.80 -6.71 10.86
N LEU A 198 12.30 -7.89 11.25
CA LEU A 198 13.31 -8.61 10.47
C LEU A 198 12.78 -9.03 9.11
N LEU A 199 11.55 -9.55 9.06
CA LEU A 199 10.92 -9.95 7.81
C LEU A 199 10.84 -8.77 6.83
N ILE A 200 10.35 -7.61 7.28
CA ILE A 200 10.18 -6.45 6.40
C ILE A 200 11.51 -5.80 6.02
N ASN A 201 12.42 -5.60 6.99
CA ASN A 201 13.62 -4.82 6.75
C ASN A 201 14.78 -5.63 6.16
N ASP A 202 14.87 -6.92 6.45
CA ASP A 202 16.01 -7.76 6.04
C ASP A 202 15.69 -8.66 4.83
N ASN A 203 14.43 -8.67 4.35
CA ASN A 203 13.99 -9.48 3.21
C ASN A 203 13.26 -8.60 2.17
N PRO A 204 13.93 -7.56 1.61
CA PRO A 204 13.30 -6.56 0.76
C PRO A 204 12.72 -7.14 -0.53
N GLU A 205 13.35 -8.16 -1.12
CA GLU A 205 12.86 -8.79 -2.36
C GLU A 205 11.56 -9.56 -2.14
N GLU A 206 11.51 -10.44 -1.12
CA GLU A 206 10.34 -11.22 -0.78
C GLU A 206 9.15 -10.34 -0.41
N ILE A 207 9.42 -9.25 0.32
CA ILE A 207 8.38 -8.33 0.76
C ILE A 207 7.89 -7.45 -0.37
N SER A 208 8.77 -7.00 -1.26
CA SER A 208 8.38 -6.30 -2.49
C SER A 208 7.43 -7.15 -3.33
N GLN A 209 7.75 -8.44 -3.53
CA GLN A 209 6.90 -9.38 -4.26
C GLN A 209 5.57 -9.65 -3.55
N PHE A 210 5.58 -9.85 -2.22
CA PHE A 210 4.37 -10.03 -1.44
C PHE A 210 3.44 -8.82 -1.54
N MET A 211 3.99 -7.61 -1.39
CA MET A 211 3.23 -6.37 -1.47
C MET A 211 2.75 -6.09 -2.90
N GLU A 212 3.52 -6.47 -3.93
CA GLU A 212 3.08 -6.41 -5.31
C GLU A 212 1.81 -7.26 -5.52
N GLN A 213 1.82 -8.52 -5.07
CA GLN A 213 0.66 -9.41 -5.18
C GLN A 213 -0.55 -8.89 -4.40
N LEU A 214 -0.32 -8.30 -3.23
CA LEU A 214 -1.36 -7.75 -2.37
C LEU A 214 -1.99 -6.49 -2.96
N LEU A 215 -1.20 -5.59 -3.54
CA LEU A 215 -1.64 -4.24 -3.92
C LEU A 215 -1.93 -4.10 -5.42
N VAL A 216 -1.10 -4.66 -6.30
CA VAL A 216 -1.18 -4.39 -7.74
C VAL A 216 -2.47 -4.93 -8.35
N ALA A 217 -2.92 -6.12 -7.94
CA ALA A 217 -4.16 -6.70 -8.48
C ALA A 217 -5.40 -5.84 -8.12
N PRO A 218 -5.63 -5.46 -6.85
CA PRO A 218 -6.70 -4.50 -6.51
C PRO A 218 -6.56 -3.15 -7.23
N LEU A 219 -5.36 -2.59 -7.29
CA LEU A 219 -5.12 -1.31 -7.97
C LEU A 219 -5.44 -1.39 -9.47
N ASN A 220 -5.02 -2.47 -10.14
CA ASN A 220 -5.32 -2.68 -11.55
C ASN A 220 -6.82 -2.88 -11.82
N ALA A 221 -7.58 -3.48 -10.89
CA ALA A 221 -9.03 -3.58 -11.01
C ALA A 221 -9.71 -2.20 -10.99
N VAL A 222 -9.21 -1.27 -10.17
CA VAL A 222 -9.68 0.11 -10.13
C VAL A 222 -9.24 0.87 -11.38
N PHE A 223 -7.94 0.81 -11.71
CA PHE A 223 -7.34 1.46 -12.87
C PHE A 223 -7.93 0.99 -14.21
N GLY A 224 -8.42 -0.25 -14.30
CA GLY A 224 -9.16 -0.74 -15.46
C GLY A 224 -10.41 0.09 -15.80
N ASN A 225 -10.99 0.79 -14.82
CA ASN A 225 -12.18 1.63 -14.98
C ASN A 225 -11.87 3.12 -15.16
N VAL A 226 -10.59 3.49 -15.30
CA VAL A 226 -10.12 4.86 -15.49
C VAL A 226 -9.50 4.98 -16.87
N ALA A 227 -9.86 6.02 -17.62
CA ALA A 227 -9.28 6.24 -18.93
C ALA A 227 -7.90 6.91 -18.83
N TRP A 228 -6.97 6.50 -19.69
CA TRP A 228 -5.60 7.03 -19.70
C TRP A 228 -5.55 8.54 -19.86
N TYR A 229 -6.41 9.09 -20.73
CA TYR A 229 -6.47 10.54 -20.96
C TYR A 229 -6.99 11.29 -19.73
N GLU A 230 -7.85 10.69 -18.89
CA GLU A 230 -8.35 11.33 -17.67
C GLU A 230 -7.21 11.50 -16.66
N ILE A 231 -6.46 10.42 -16.38
CA ILE A 231 -5.31 10.47 -15.46
C ILE A 231 -4.22 11.40 -15.99
N THR A 232 -3.88 11.29 -17.27
CA THR A 232 -2.82 12.15 -17.83
C THR A 232 -3.25 13.60 -17.93
N ALA A 233 -4.52 13.91 -18.21
CA ALA A 233 -4.98 15.28 -18.25
C ALA A 233 -5.00 15.93 -16.85
N ILE A 234 -5.35 15.17 -15.81
CA ILE A 234 -5.23 15.61 -14.40
C ILE A 234 -3.76 15.83 -14.03
N ILE A 235 -2.90 14.82 -14.18
CA ILE A 235 -1.48 14.92 -13.81
C ILE A 235 -0.75 16.02 -14.60
N LEU A 236 -1.13 16.25 -15.86
CA LEU A 236 -0.52 17.28 -16.70
C LEU A 236 -1.11 18.68 -16.51
N GLY A 237 -2.08 18.87 -15.61
CA GLY A 237 -2.76 20.15 -15.40
C GLY A 237 -3.50 20.66 -16.64
N LEU A 238 -3.92 19.75 -17.53
CA LEU A 238 -4.63 20.09 -18.76
C LEU A 238 -6.12 20.37 -18.53
N VAL A 239 -6.61 20.11 -17.32
CA VAL A 239 -8.00 20.31 -16.92
C VAL A 239 -8.03 20.91 -15.52
N ASN A 240 -8.58 22.12 -15.39
CA ASN A 240 -8.72 22.79 -14.10
C ASN A 240 -10.06 22.41 -13.44
N GLY A 241 -10.04 22.13 -12.13
CA GLY A 241 -11.26 21.90 -11.34
C GLY A 241 -11.97 20.57 -11.58
N VAL A 242 -11.26 19.56 -12.09
CA VAL A 242 -11.82 18.20 -12.33
C VAL A 242 -11.81 17.35 -11.07
N LEU A 243 -10.82 17.53 -10.19
CA LEU A 243 -10.82 16.87 -8.89
C LEU A 243 -11.75 17.66 -7.95
N PRO A 244 -12.81 17.04 -7.42
CA PRO A 244 -13.66 17.71 -6.46
C PRO A 244 -12.85 17.97 -5.19
N VAL A 245 -13.01 19.18 -4.65
CA VAL A 245 -12.36 19.63 -3.41
C VAL A 245 -12.85 18.83 -2.19
N GLU A 246 -13.99 18.16 -2.35
CA GLU A 246 -14.64 17.31 -1.35
C GLU A 246 -14.74 15.86 -1.85
N PRO A 247 -14.78 14.86 -0.94
CA PRO A 247 -15.00 13.50 -1.35
C PRO A 247 -16.36 13.32 -2.06
N ILE A 248 -16.38 12.53 -3.14
CA ILE A 248 -17.57 12.15 -3.91
C ILE A 248 -18.31 11.01 -3.20
N CYS A 249 -18.88 11.30 -2.04
CA CYS A 249 -19.71 10.38 -1.27
C CYS A 249 -21.13 10.90 -1.05
#